data_AF-T0YSM2-F1
#
_entry.id   AF-T0YSM2-F1
#
_cell.length_a   1.000
_cell.length_b   1.000
_cell.length_c   1.000
_cell.angle_alpha   90.00
_cell.angle_beta   90.00
_cell.angle_gamma   90.00
#
_symmetry.space_group_name_H-M   'P 1'
#
loop_
_entity.id
_entity.type
_entity.pdbx_description
1 polymer ?
#
loop_
_entity_poly.entity_id
_entity_poly.type
_entity_poly.pdbx_seq_one_letter_code
_entity_poly.pdbx_strand_id
1 'polypeptide(L)'
;MNNKTDDSQAEPQSEPATGHPLARGMVDIQIGALVSRGDRTYRVTQVLDFDSIIGTDVESGRTSSLAVKDLGLASPAIQGDDDIEEIDDAAWQIAQTRYAAIKDLVETVFPGRAEVEACAKRVGVDASTVYRWMRR
;
A
#
# COMPACT_ATOMS: atom_id res chain seq x y z
N MET A 1 62.73 0.83 -35.59
CA MET A 1 62.37 0.14 -36.85
C MET A 1 60.98 -0.45 -36.71
N ASN A 2 60.09 0.00 -37.60
CA ASN A 2 59.01 -0.73 -38.27
C ASN A 2 57.79 -1.08 -37.40
N ASN A 3 56.70 -0.32 -37.54
CA ASN A 3 55.59 -0.51 -38.52
C ASN A 3 54.67 -1.67 -38.09
N LYS A 4 53.33 -1.66 -38.19
CA LYS A 4 52.32 -0.79 -38.80
C LYS A 4 51.00 -1.57 -38.71
N THR A 5 49.88 -0.87 -38.45
CA THR A 5 48.49 -1.18 -38.88
C THR A 5 47.79 -2.46 -38.41
N ASP A 6 46.70 -2.26 -37.65
CA ASP A 6 45.33 -2.79 -37.90
C ASP A 6 44.40 -1.97 -36.98
N ASP A 7 43.60 -1.01 -37.43
CA ASP A 7 42.33 -1.08 -38.17
C ASP A 7 41.34 -2.14 -37.69
N SER A 8 40.05 -1.77 -37.65
CA SER A 8 38.89 -2.51 -37.12
C SER A 8 38.78 -2.55 -35.59
N GLN A 9 37.68 -2.18 -34.94
CA GLN A 9 36.32 -1.90 -35.39
C GLN A 9 35.62 -1.10 -34.29
N ALA A 10 34.77 -0.17 -34.71
CA ALA A 10 33.78 0.45 -33.85
C ALA A 10 32.73 -0.59 -33.44
N GLU A 11 32.57 -0.81 -32.14
CA GLU A 11 31.33 -1.33 -31.57
C GLU A 11 30.79 -0.27 -30.61
N PRO A 12 29.66 0.40 -30.91
CA PRO A 12 28.96 1.15 -29.88
C PRO A 12 28.47 0.12 -28.86
N GLN A 13 28.95 0.25 -27.63
CA GLN A 13 28.45 -0.50 -26.48
C GLN A 13 26.96 -0.17 -26.35
N SER A 14 26.11 -1.06 -26.85
CA SER A 14 24.68 -1.02 -26.67
C SER A 14 24.43 -1.10 -25.17
N GLU A 15 24.01 0.02 -24.58
CA GLU A 15 23.39 0.04 -23.26
C GLU A 15 22.35 -1.08 -23.21
N PRO A 16 22.33 -1.94 -22.17
CA PRO A 16 21.21 -2.84 -22.01
C PRO A 16 20.00 -1.95 -21.76
N ALA A 17 19.17 -1.80 -22.78
CA ALA A 17 17.80 -1.33 -22.61
C ALA A 17 17.15 -2.34 -21.66
N THR A 18 17.17 -2.03 -20.37
CA THR A 18 16.47 -2.79 -19.33
C THR A 18 14.99 -2.61 -19.62
N GLY A 19 14.48 -3.36 -20.58
CA GLY A 19 13.06 -3.53 -20.83
C GLY A 19 12.48 -4.16 -19.59
N HIS A 20 12.04 -3.31 -18.65
CA HIS A 20 11.21 -3.76 -17.55
C HIS A 20 9.98 -4.37 -18.23
N PRO A 21 9.66 -5.65 -17.99
CA PRO A 21 8.43 -6.22 -18.51
C PRO A 21 7.31 -5.33 -17.99
N LEU A 22 6.70 -4.56 -18.88
CA LEU A 22 5.51 -3.78 -18.59
C LEU A 22 4.42 -4.82 -18.34
N ALA A 23 4.32 -5.27 -17.09
CA ALA A 23 3.16 -5.98 -16.60
C ALA A 23 2.00 -5.00 -16.76
N ARG A 24 1.28 -5.12 -17.89
CA ARG A 24 0.10 -4.33 -18.19
C ARG A 24 -1.01 -4.81 -17.27
N GLY A 25 -0.96 -4.36 -16.03
CA GLY A 25 -2.08 -4.42 -15.10
C GLY A 25 -3.01 -3.25 -15.36
N MET A 26 -4.31 -3.46 -15.17
CA MET A 26 -5.25 -2.34 -15.10
C MET A 26 -4.91 -1.56 -13.82
N VAL A 27 -4.47 -0.32 -13.98
CA VAL A 27 -4.19 0.58 -12.86
C VAL A 27 -5.50 1.23 -12.44
N ASP A 28 -5.84 1.12 -11.16
CA ASP A 28 -6.96 1.86 -10.60
C ASP A 28 -6.50 3.29 -10.31
N ILE A 29 -7.16 4.27 -10.93
CA ILE A 29 -6.89 5.70 -10.77
C ILE A 29 -7.93 6.38 -9.87
N GLN A 30 -8.80 5.63 -9.19
CA GLN A 30 -9.73 6.22 -8.23
C GLN A 30 -8.98 6.85 -7.04
N ILE A 31 -9.57 7.89 -6.44
CA ILE A 31 -9.04 8.50 -5.22
C ILE A 31 -8.93 7.42 -4.13
N GLY A 32 -7.79 7.37 -3.44
CA GLY A 32 -7.45 6.34 -2.45
C GLY A 32 -6.79 5.09 -3.03
N ALA A 33 -6.77 4.90 -4.36
CA ALA A 33 -6.07 3.78 -4.98
C ALA A 33 -4.54 3.92 -4.84
N LEU A 34 -3.85 2.79 -4.80
CA LEU A 34 -2.38 2.73 -4.79
C LEU A 34 -1.86 2.45 -6.20
N VAL A 35 -0.94 3.28 -6.65
CA VAL A 35 -0.32 3.21 -7.98
C VAL A 35 1.20 3.28 -7.82
N SER A 36 1.95 2.53 -8.63
CA SER A 36 3.42 2.60 -8.62
C SER A 36 3.93 3.49 -9.74
N ARG A 37 4.99 4.26 -9.51
CA ARG A 37 5.76 4.93 -10.57
C ARG A 37 7.23 4.59 -10.38
N GLY A 38 7.75 3.72 -11.25
CA GLY A 38 9.08 3.14 -11.09
C GLY A 38 9.16 2.28 -9.83
N ASP A 39 10.06 2.61 -8.92
CA ASP A 39 10.29 1.89 -7.65
C ASP A 39 9.50 2.47 -6.46
N ARG A 40 8.66 3.48 -6.72
CA ARG A 40 7.92 4.20 -5.68
C ARG A 40 6.44 3.93 -5.78
N THR A 41 5.78 3.86 -4.62
CA THR A 41 4.33 3.72 -4.52
C THR A 41 3.72 5.04 -4.11
N TYR A 42 2.62 5.40 -4.76
CA TYR A 42 1.87 6.61 -4.54
C TYR A 42 0.41 6.26 -4.29
N ARG A 43 -0.23 6.96 -3.38
CA ARG A 43 -1.68 6.94 -3.23
C ARG A 43 -2.29 8.08 -4.02
N VAL A 44 -3.29 7.79 -4.85
CA VAL A 44 -4.04 8.82 -5.59
C VAL A 44 -4.82 9.68 -4.61
N THR A 45 -4.52 10.98 -4.54
CA THR A 45 -5.24 11.95 -3.69
C THR A 45 -6.23 12.79 -4.50
N GLN A 46 -5.96 13.01 -5.79
CA GLN A 46 -6.86 13.74 -6.67
C GLN A 46 -6.70 13.26 -8.11
N VAL A 47 -7.79 13.17 -8.86
CA VAL A 47 -7.78 12.91 -10.32
C VAL A 47 -8.00 14.23 -11.04
N LEU A 48 -7.06 14.64 -11.89
CA LEU A 48 -7.22 15.85 -12.70
C LEU A 48 -7.96 15.53 -14.00
N ASP A 49 -7.52 14.47 -14.68
CA ASP A 49 -8.08 13.98 -15.93
C ASP A 49 -7.68 12.50 -16.15
N PHE A 50 -7.90 11.97 -17.35
CA PHE A 50 -7.59 10.58 -17.70
C PHE A 50 -6.09 10.30 -17.93
N ASP A 51 -5.26 11.33 -18.07
CA ASP A 51 -3.82 11.23 -18.31
C ASP A 51 -2.98 11.74 -17.12
N SER A 52 -3.58 12.46 -16.18
CA SER A 52 -2.91 13.09 -15.04
C SER A 52 -3.69 12.92 -13.74
N ILE A 53 -2.97 12.52 -12.70
CA ILE A 53 -3.46 12.42 -11.32
C ILE A 53 -2.46 13.08 -10.36
N ILE A 54 -2.93 13.44 -9.18
CA ILE A 54 -2.07 13.79 -8.04
C ILE A 54 -2.00 12.58 -7.14
N GLY A 55 -0.77 12.18 -6.78
CA GLY A 55 -0.54 11.14 -5.80
C GLY A 55 0.42 11.57 -4.71
N THR A 56 0.22 11.05 -3.51
CA THR A 56 1.13 11.21 -2.37
C THR A 56 2.00 9.98 -2.24
N ASP A 57 3.32 10.18 -2.25
CA ASP A 57 4.32 9.13 -2.02
C ASP A 57 4.12 8.53 -0.63
N VAL A 58 3.89 7.22 -0.53
CA VAL A 58 3.62 6.55 0.75
C VAL A 58 4.87 6.47 1.65
N GLU A 59 6.07 6.58 1.09
CA GLU A 59 7.31 6.55 1.88
C GLU A 59 7.70 7.93 2.41
N SER A 60 7.49 8.98 1.60
CA SER A 60 7.96 10.33 1.92
C SER A 60 6.86 11.33 2.30
N GLY A 61 5.59 10.98 2.10
CA GLY A 61 4.45 11.87 2.30
C GLY A 61 4.38 13.03 1.29
N ARG A 62 5.21 13.01 0.24
CA ARG A 62 5.27 14.10 -0.74
C ARG A 62 4.23 13.91 -1.83
N THR A 63 3.42 14.94 -2.02
CA THR A 63 2.47 15.01 -3.12
C THR A 63 3.17 15.37 -4.43
N SER A 64 2.84 14.68 -5.51
CA SER A 64 3.39 14.91 -6.84
C SER A 64 2.35 14.60 -7.91
N SER A 65 2.41 15.34 -9.02
CA SER A 65 1.63 15.01 -10.21
C SER A 65 2.26 13.80 -10.92
N LEU A 66 1.42 12.82 -11.25
CA LEU A 66 1.79 11.56 -11.88
C LEU A 66 0.97 11.43 -13.17
N ALA A 67 1.68 11.16 -14.27
CA ALA A 67 1.02 10.86 -15.54
C ALA A 67 0.58 9.40 -15.55
N VAL A 68 -0.68 9.14 -15.91
CA VAL A 68 -1.29 7.79 -15.89
C VAL A 68 -0.51 6.81 -16.77
N LYS A 69 0.05 7.30 -17.89
CA LYS A 69 0.93 6.53 -18.78
C LYS A 69 2.20 5.97 -18.13
N ASP A 70 2.67 6.60 -17.05
CA ASP A 70 3.89 6.22 -16.33
C ASP A 70 3.56 5.43 -15.05
N LEU A 71 2.28 5.11 -14.82
CA LEU A 71 1.83 4.33 -13.68
C LEU A 71 1.86 2.83 -13.98
N GLY A 72 2.33 2.08 -13.00
CA GLY A 72 2.27 0.62 -12.94
C GLY A 72 1.34 0.15 -11.83
N LEU A 73 1.12 -1.16 -11.81
CA LEU A 73 0.38 -1.83 -10.74
C LEU A 73 1.21 -1.75 -9.45
N ALA A 74 0.71 -1.06 -8.43
CA ALA A 74 1.30 -1.17 -7.10
C ALA A 74 1.17 -2.61 -6.62
N SER A 75 2.27 -3.17 -6.10
CA SER A 75 2.17 -4.39 -5.29
C SER A 75 1.18 -4.12 -4.16
N PRO A 76 0.34 -5.10 -3.73
CA PRO A 76 -0.53 -4.95 -2.58
C PRO A 76 0.31 -4.89 -1.29
N ALA A 77 1.08 -3.82 -1.13
CA ALA A 77 1.56 -3.38 0.15
C ALA A 77 0.33 -2.94 0.94
N ILE A 78 0.25 -3.45 2.16
CA ILE A 78 -0.80 -3.28 3.16
C ILE A 78 -1.36 -1.86 3.05
N GLN A 79 -2.70 -1.75 2.94
CA GLN A 79 -3.44 -0.50 2.96
C GLN A 79 -3.07 0.26 4.24
N GLY A 80 -2.02 1.08 4.15
CA GLY A 80 -1.51 1.92 5.22
C GLY A 80 -2.08 3.30 5.02
N ASP A 81 -2.60 3.84 6.13
CA ASP A 81 -3.26 5.13 6.31
C ASP A 81 -4.71 5.16 5.85
N ASP A 82 -5.63 4.52 6.57
CA ASP A 82 -6.94 5.18 6.71
C ASP A 82 -6.63 6.58 7.26
N ASP A 83 -7.01 7.65 6.56
CA ASP A 83 -6.76 9.03 7.00
C ASP A 83 -7.32 9.20 8.42
N ILE A 84 -6.44 9.13 9.44
CA ILE A 84 -6.78 9.22 10.86
C ILE A 84 -7.40 10.60 11.17
N GLU A 85 -7.17 11.58 10.29
CA GLU A 85 -7.69 12.94 10.36
C GLU A 85 -9.20 13.04 10.10
N GLU A 86 -9.84 12.02 9.50
CA GLU A 86 -11.30 11.97 9.28
C GLU A 86 -11.97 10.84 10.08
N ILE A 87 -11.47 10.53 11.28
CA ILE A 87 -12.22 9.67 12.21
C ILE A 87 -13.33 10.52 12.83
N ASP A 88 -14.52 10.43 12.25
CA ASP A 88 -15.76 10.97 12.81
C ASP A 88 -15.91 10.54 14.29
N ASP A 89 -16.44 11.41 15.16
CA ASP A 89 -16.57 11.15 16.60
C ASP A 89 -17.31 9.82 16.87
N ALA A 90 -18.26 9.47 15.99
CA ALA A 90 -18.97 8.20 16.01
C ALA A 90 -18.05 6.99 15.78
N ALA A 91 -17.10 7.09 14.83
CA ALA A 91 -16.12 6.05 14.56
C ALA A 91 -15.14 5.89 15.73
N TRP A 92 -14.75 6.99 16.38
CA TRP A 92 -13.95 6.98 17.61
C TRP A 92 -14.67 6.27 18.76
N GLN A 93 -15.95 6.57 19.01
CA GLN A 93 -16.74 5.91 20.04
C GLN A 93 -16.90 4.40 19.78
N ILE A 94 -17.08 4.01 18.51
CA ILE A 94 -17.18 2.60 18.13
C ILE A 94 -15.84 1.89 18.35
N ALA A 95 -14.72 2.52 17.99
CA ALA A 95 -13.39 1.97 18.23
C ALA A 95 -13.13 1.81 19.74
N GLN A 96 -13.46 2.83 20.54
CA GLN A 96 -13.31 2.80 22.00
C GLN A 96 -14.18 1.72 22.64
N THR A 97 -15.42 1.56 22.18
CA THR A 97 -16.35 0.52 22.67
C THR A 97 -15.81 -0.88 22.38
N ARG A 98 -15.30 -1.10 21.15
CA ARG A 98 -14.70 -2.38 20.75
C ARG A 98 -13.42 -2.67 21.53
N TYR A 99 -12.55 -1.67 21.68
CA TYR A 99 -11.32 -1.79 22.45
C TYR A 99 -11.62 -2.12 23.92
N ALA A 100 -12.52 -1.39 24.56
CA ALA A 100 -12.95 -1.69 25.93
C ALA A 100 -13.56 -3.10 26.05
N ALA A 101 -14.23 -3.59 25.01
CA ALA A 101 -14.79 -4.93 24.99
C ALA A 101 -13.73 -6.04 24.94
N ILE A 102 -12.60 -5.83 24.24
CA ILE A 102 -11.54 -6.83 24.04
C ILE A 102 -10.27 -6.58 24.87
N LYS A 103 -10.23 -5.50 25.66
CA LYS A 103 -9.04 -5.06 26.39
C LYS A 103 -8.36 -6.19 27.16
N ASP A 104 -9.12 -6.93 27.98
CA ASP A 104 -8.59 -8.04 28.79
C ASP A 104 -7.96 -9.16 27.93
N LEU A 105 -8.46 -9.35 26.70
CA LEU A 105 -7.90 -10.33 25.77
C LEU A 105 -6.65 -9.84 25.05
N VAL A 106 -6.62 -8.56 24.67
CA VAL A 106 -5.47 -7.95 23.98
C VAL A 106 -4.29 -7.77 24.95
N GLU A 107 -4.57 -7.51 26.23
CA GLU A 107 -3.55 -7.43 27.28
C GLU A 107 -3.04 -8.80 27.73
N THR A 108 -3.75 -9.89 27.39
CA THR A 108 -3.31 -11.27 27.62
C THR A 108 -2.37 -11.70 26.50
N VAL A 109 -1.18 -12.22 26.83
CA VAL A 109 -0.13 -12.54 25.84
C VAL A 109 -0.55 -13.64 24.84
N PHE A 110 -1.37 -14.60 25.28
CA PHE A 110 -1.93 -15.65 24.43
C PHE A 110 -3.33 -16.03 24.90
N PRO A 111 -4.38 -15.28 24.54
CA PRO A 111 -5.73 -15.61 24.94
C PRO A 111 -6.15 -16.92 24.27
N GLY A 112 -6.60 -17.87 25.09
CA GLY A 112 -7.11 -19.14 24.61
C GLY A 112 -8.47 -18.98 23.91
N ARG A 113 -8.83 -19.97 23.09
CA ARG A 113 -10.15 -20.02 22.42
C ARG A 113 -11.33 -19.84 23.40
N ALA A 114 -11.22 -20.42 24.60
CA ALA A 114 -12.25 -20.32 25.63
C ALA A 114 -12.45 -18.88 26.14
N GLU A 115 -11.37 -18.10 26.22
CA GLU A 115 -11.41 -16.70 26.67
C GLU A 115 -12.02 -15.81 25.59
N VAL A 116 -11.73 -16.09 24.31
CA VAL A 116 -12.36 -15.43 23.16
C VAL A 116 -13.85 -15.71 23.11
N GLU A 117 -14.27 -16.98 23.31
CA GLU A 117 -15.68 -17.35 23.34
C GLU A 117 -16.43 -16.74 24.55
N ALA A 118 -15.79 -16.67 25.72
CA ALA A 118 -16.33 -16.00 26.90
C ALA A 118 -16.51 -14.49 26.68
N CYS A 119 -15.53 -13.84 26.06
CA CYS A 119 -15.59 -12.43 25.68
C CYS A 119 -16.68 -12.17 24.64
N ALA A 120 -16.75 -12.99 23.60
CA ALA A 120 -17.78 -12.92 22.56
C ALA A 120 -19.19 -12.97 23.17
N LYS A 121 -19.42 -13.92 24.08
CA LYS A 121 -20.69 -14.07 24.81
C LYS A 121 -21.01 -12.88 25.73
N ARG A 122 -20.00 -12.33 26.42
CA ARG A 122 -20.16 -11.15 27.30
C ARG A 122 -20.55 -9.90 26.50
N VAL A 123 -19.99 -9.74 25.31
CA VAL A 123 -20.16 -8.56 24.46
C VAL A 123 -21.35 -8.73 23.49
N GLY A 124 -21.88 -9.94 23.35
CA GLY A 124 -23.00 -10.25 22.46
C GLY A 124 -22.61 -10.30 20.98
N VAL A 125 -21.35 -10.64 20.67
CA VAL A 125 -20.83 -10.77 19.31
C VAL A 125 -20.32 -12.19 19.06
N ASP A 126 -20.10 -12.56 17.81
CA ASP A 126 -19.52 -13.85 17.46
C ASP A 126 -18.00 -13.89 17.71
N ALA A 127 -17.46 -15.07 18.05
CA ALA A 127 -16.03 -15.25 18.29
C ALA A 127 -15.16 -14.84 17.07
N SER A 128 -15.64 -15.06 15.84
CA SER A 128 -14.96 -14.60 14.61
C SER A 128 -14.83 -13.08 14.54
N THR A 129 -15.80 -12.34 15.08
CA THR A 129 -15.77 -10.86 15.12
C THR A 129 -14.74 -10.37 16.12
N VAL A 130 -14.59 -11.06 17.26
CA VAL A 130 -13.54 -10.78 18.25
C VAL A 130 -12.16 -11.04 17.67
N TYR A 131 -11.94 -12.18 17.01
CA TYR A 131 -10.68 -12.46 16.31
C TYR A 131 -10.33 -11.40 15.26
N ARG A 132 -11.33 -10.89 14.55
CA ARG A 132 -11.13 -9.82 13.57
C ARG A 132 -10.71 -8.50 14.22
N TRP A 133 -11.25 -8.16 15.39
CA TRP A 133 -10.83 -6.96 16.13
C TRP A 133 -9.43 -7.09 16.72
N MET A 134 -9.02 -8.29 17.12
CA MET A 134 -7.67 -8.54 17.66
C MET A 134 -6.57 -8.54 16.59
N ARG A 135 -6.91 -8.84 15.33
CA ARG A 135 -5.95 -8.90 14.21
C ARG A 135 -5.73 -7.55 13.52
N ARG A 136 -6.60 -6.57 13.77
CA ARG A 136 -6.54 -5.25 13.14
C ARG A 136 -5.74 -4.28 14.00
#